data_AF-A0A0P4VTI5-F1
#
_entry.id   AF-A0A0P4VTI5-F1
#
_cell.length_a   1.000
_cell.length_b   1.000
_cell.length_c   1.000
_cell.angle_alpha   90.00
_cell.angle_beta   90.00
_cell.angle_gamma   90.00
#
_symmetry.space_group_name_H-M   'P 1'
#
loop_
_entity.id
_entity.type
_entity.pdbx_description
1 polymer ?
#
loop_
_entity_poly.entity_id
_entity_poly.type
_entity_poly.pdbx_seq_one_letter_code
_entity_poly.pdbx_strand_id
1 'polypeptide(L)'
;ILDLKEKIMDSGKIHKIKSDLRHEILEILGISSLKKMKKPEQPPDIILLNNLIKEYLIWLGYSYTSYMLSSESGIPHWHKLMRREQMEADLNLVGSDFDNSRPLLLQLIQKVKNE
;
A
#
# COMPACT_ATOMS: atom_id res chain seq x y z
N ILE A 1 -29.70 7.74 -4.37
CA ILE A 1 -29.13 6.65 -3.53
C ILE A 1 -27.94 5.98 -4.22
N LEU A 2 -28.00 5.68 -5.53
CA LEU A 2 -26.85 5.13 -6.28
C LEU A 2 -25.60 6.04 -6.25
N ASP A 3 -25.74 7.35 -6.52
CA ASP A 3 -24.60 8.30 -6.47
C ASP A 3 -23.93 8.40 -5.10
N LEU A 4 -24.70 8.23 -4.02
CA LEU A 4 -24.16 8.21 -2.66
C LEU A 4 -23.34 6.96 -2.42
N LYS A 5 -23.79 5.81 -2.94
CA LYS A 5 -23.07 4.54 -2.84
C LYS A 5 -21.76 4.59 -3.62
N GLU A 6 -21.76 5.14 -4.84
CA GLU A 6 -20.52 5.35 -5.62
C GLU A 6 -19.56 6.30 -4.91
N LYS A 7 -20.02 7.48 -4.47
CA LYS A 7 -19.16 8.41 -3.70
C LYS A 7 -18.60 7.80 -2.41
N ILE A 8 -19.35 6.93 -1.73
CA ILE A 8 -18.89 6.24 -0.52
C ILE A 8 -17.90 5.11 -0.86
N MET A 9 -18.05 4.45 -2.01
CA MET A 9 -17.07 3.49 -2.53
C MET A 9 -15.78 4.19 -2.97
N ASP A 10 -15.89 5.27 -3.74
CA ASP A 10 -14.76 6.05 -4.27
C ASP A 10 -13.96 6.74 -3.15
N SER A 11 -14.64 7.20 -2.11
CA SER A 11 -13.96 7.79 -0.93
C SER A 11 -13.23 6.77 -0.07
N GLY A 12 -13.32 5.46 -0.38
CA GLY A 12 -12.73 4.38 0.42
C GLY A 12 -13.37 4.18 1.80
N LYS A 13 -14.32 5.04 2.20
CA LYS A 13 -14.97 4.98 3.52
C LYS A 13 -15.74 3.68 3.73
N ILE A 14 -16.28 3.09 2.66
CA ILE A 14 -17.02 1.82 2.75
C ILE A 14 -16.17 0.67 3.27
N HIS A 15 -14.89 0.64 2.91
CA HIS A 15 -14.00 -0.45 3.32
C HIS A 15 -13.58 -0.29 4.78
N LYS A 16 -13.39 0.94 5.24
CA LYS A 16 -13.22 1.24 6.67
C LYS A 16 -14.44 0.76 7.47
N ILE A 17 -15.65 1.10 7.02
CA ILE A 17 -16.89 0.64 7.66
C ILE A 17 -16.99 -0.89 7.69
N LYS A 18 -16.67 -1.58 6.58
CA LYS A 18 -16.63 -3.05 6.53
C LYS A 18 -15.59 -3.64 7.48
N SER A 19 -14.41 -3.01 7.58
CA SER A 19 -13.33 -3.43 8.48
C SER A 19 -13.74 -3.26 9.95
N ASP A 20 -14.31 -2.11 10.29
CA ASP A 20 -14.78 -1.80 11.64
C ASP A 20 -15.91 -2.75 12.05
N LEU A 21 -16.86 -3.04 11.14
CA LEU A 21 -17.91 -4.03 11.38
C LEU A 21 -17.36 -5.45 11.57
N ARG A 22 -16.39 -5.86 10.73
CA ARG A 22 -15.75 -7.18 10.87
C ARG A 22 -15.01 -7.29 12.20
N HIS A 23 -14.34 -6.24 12.64
CA HIS A 23 -13.71 -6.18 13.96
C HIS A 23 -14.75 -6.39 15.06
N GLU A 24 -15.83 -5.63 15.05
CA GLU A 24 -16.91 -5.73 16.05
C GLU A 24 -17.49 -7.15 16.11
N ILE A 25 -17.73 -7.77 14.95
CA ILE A 25 -18.21 -9.16 14.86
C ILE A 25 -17.21 -10.13 15.50
N LEU A 26 -15.91 -9.98 15.21
CA LEU A 26 -14.87 -10.86 15.77
C LEU A 26 -14.69 -10.67 17.28
N GLU A 27 -14.90 -9.44 17.78
CA GLU A 27 -14.88 -9.12 19.20
C GLU A 27 -16.06 -9.80 19.93
N ILE A 28 -17.28 -9.67 19.39
CA ILE A 28 -18.48 -10.35 19.92
C ILE A 28 -18.31 -11.88 19.94
N LEU A 29 -17.65 -12.43 18.92
CA LEU A 29 -17.38 -13.87 18.82
C LEU A 29 -16.23 -14.34 19.74
N GLY A 30 -15.61 -13.45 20.52
CA GLY A 30 -14.50 -13.80 21.42
C GLY A 30 -13.21 -14.17 20.67
N ILE A 31 -13.11 -13.88 19.37
CA ILE A 31 -11.92 -14.04 18.53
C ILE A 31 -11.05 -12.76 18.66
N SER A 32 -11.00 -12.20 19.86
CA SER A 32 -10.38 -10.91 20.20
C SER A 32 -8.85 -10.99 20.33
N SER A 33 -8.23 -12.06 19.83
CA SER A 33 -6.77 -12.15 19.72
C SER A 33 -6.20 -11.25 18.62
N LEU A 34 -7.04 -10.66 17.76
CA LEU A 34 -6.68 -9.50 16.95
C LEU A 34 -6.70 -8.22 17.80
N LYS A 35 -6.01 -8.21 18.95
CA LYS A 35 -5.56 -6.94 19.53
C LYS A 35 -4.95 -6.16 18.37
N LYS A 36 -5.30 -4.88 18.21
CA LYS A 36 -4.49 -3.95 17.40
C LYS A 36 -3.09 -4.02 17.99
N MET A 37 -2.29 -4.98 17.55
CA MET A 37 -0.89 -5.08 17.90
C MET A 37 -0.35 -3.72 17.52
N LYS A 38 0.29 -3.03 18.47
CA LYS A 38 1.05 -1.84 18.13
C LYS A 38 1.98 -2.28 17.02
N LYS A 39 1.69 -1.82 15.81
CA LYS A 39 2.53 -2.13 14.66
C LYS A 39 3.92 -1.65 15.03
N PRO A 40 4.97 -2.42 14.70
CA PRO A 40 6.32 -1.94 14.86
C PRO A 40 6.45 -0.55 14.24
N GLU A 41 7.24 0.31 14.86
CA GLU A 41 7.62 1.57 14.22
C GLU A 41 8.23 1.24 12.85
N GLN A 42 7.79 1.95 11.82
CA GLN A 42 8.21 1.66 10.46
C GLN A 42 9.39 2.55 10.10
N PRO A 43 10.62 2.02 10.06
CA PRO A 43 11.78 2.80 9.65
C PRO A 43 11.64 3.24 8.18
N PRO A 44 12.41 4.25 7.75
CA PRO A 44 12.34 4.80 6.38
C PRO A 44 12.42 3.72 5.29
N ASP A 45 13.28 2.72 5.44
CA ASP A 45 13.45 1.63 4.47
C ASP A 45 12.18 0.77 4.31
N ILE A 46 11.45 0.54 5.40
CA ILE A 46 10.18 -0.19 5.37
C ILE A 46 9.09 0.65 4.70
N ILE A 47 9.12 1.97 4.88
CA ILE A 47 8.22 2.89 4.18
C ILE A 47 8.52 2.86 2.68
N LEU A 48 9.78 2.93 2.28
CA LEU A 48 10.22 2.83 0.89
C LEU A 48 9.78 1.51 0.26
N LEU A 49 10.05 0.38 0.92
CA LEU A 49 9.66 -0.95 0.45
C LEU A 49 8.14 -1.07 0.26
N ASN A 50 7.35 -0.61 1.23
CA ASN A 50 5.89 -0.66 1.11
C ASN A 50 5.39 0.22 -0.06
N ASN A 51 6.05 1.34 -0.37
CA ASN A 51 5.71 2.18 -1.53
C ASN A 51 6.08 1.49 -2.85
N LEU A 52 7.23 0.80 -2.93
CA LEU A 52 7.62 0.00 -4.10
C LEU A 52 6.65 -1.14 -4.36
N ILE A 53 6.23 -1.87 -3.32
CA ILE A 53 5.22 -2.92 -3.43
C ILE A 53 3.91 -2.33 -3.95
N LYS A 54 3.49 -1.18 -3.42
CA LYS A 54 2.26 -0.51 -3.85
C LYS A 54 2.32 -0.08 -5.31
N GLU A 55 3.43 0.51 -5.76
CA GLU A 55 3.65 0.89 -7.16
C GLU A 55 3.54 -0.33 -8.08
N TYR A 56 4.19 -1.43 -7.72
CA TYR A 56 4.07 -2.72 -8.43
C TYR A 56 2.63 -3.23 -8.50
N LEU A 57 1.90 -3.23 -7.38
CA LEU A 57 0.50 -3.67 -7.33
C LEU A 57 -0.40 -2.80 -8.21
N ILE A 58 -0.18 -1.48 -8.22
CA ILE A 58 -0.94 -0.54 -9.06
C ILE A 58 -0.62 -0.80 -10.54
N TRP A 59 0.66 -0.97 -10.89
CA TRP A 59 1.09 -1.21 -12.27
C TRP A 59 0.48 -2.50 -12.85
N LEU A 60 0.36 -3.57 -12.05
CA LEU A 60 -0.31 -4.82 -12.46
C LEU A 60 -1.84 -4.75 -12.46
N GLY A 61 -2.44 -3.66 -11.98
CA GLY A 61 -3.90 -3.53 -11.86
C GLY A 61 -4.49 -4.21 -10.62
N TYR A 62 -3.69 -4.56 -9.62
CA TYR A 62 -4.14 -5.12 -8.34
C TYR A 62 -4.64 -4.03 -7.37
N SER A 63 -5.55 -3.18 -7.84
CA SER A 63 -6.04 -2.00 -7.14
C SER A 63 -6.68 -2.33 -5.78
N TYR A 64 -7.43 -3.44 -5.70
CA TYR A 64 -8.05 -3.89 -4.44
C TYR A 64 -7.01 -4.33 -3.42
N THR A 65 -6.00 -5.09 -3.84
CA THR A 65 -4.90 -5.54 -2.98
C THR A 65 -4.07 -4.36 -2.50
N SER A 66 -3.77 -3.41 -3.39
CA SER A 66 -3.09 -2.15 -3.04
C SER A 66 -3.86 -1.35 -1.99
N TYR A 67 -5.19 -1.30 -2.12
CA TYR A 67 -6.06 -0.68 -1.13
C TYR A 67 -6.03 -1.40 0.23
N MET A 68 -6.11 -2.73 0.23
CA MET A 68 -6.07 -3.51 1.49
C MET A 68 -4.72 -3.37 2.18
N LEU A 69 -3.61 -3.49 1.45
CA LEU A 69 -2.25 -3.24 1.95
C LEU A 69 -2.13 -1.84 2.58
N SER A 70 -2.77 -0.84 1.97
CA SER A 70 -2.81 0.52 2.50
C SER A 70 -3.54 0.60 3.85
N SER A 71 -4.67 -0.10 3.99
CA SER A 71 -5.40 -0.16 5.26
C SER A 71 -4.66 -0.96 6.34
N GLU A 72 -3.98 -2.02 5.94
CA GLU A 72 -3.26 -2.95 6.81
C GLU A 72 -1.88 -2.46 7.21
N SER A 73 -1.24 -1.57 6.47
CA SER A 73 0.08 -1.02 6.81
C SER A 73 0.01 0.00 7.95
N GLY A 74 -1.13 0.68 8.14
CA GLY A 74 -1.33 1.63 9.24
C GLY A 74 -0.52 2.92 9.12
N ILE A 75 -0.04 3.24 7.92
CA ILE A 75 0.79 4.42 7.69
C ILE A 75 -0.11 5.65 7.67
N PRO A 76 0.10 6.63 8.58
CA PRO A 76 -0.61 7.89 8.55
C PRO A 76 -0.35 8.55 7.19
N HIS A 77 -1.41 8.99 6.51
CA HIS A 77 -1.28 9.70 5.22
C HIS A 77 -0.77 8.88 4.03
N TRP A 78 -0.94 7.55 4.04
CA TRP A 78 -0.55 6.64 2.95
C TRP A 78 -1.18 6.91 1.56
N HIS A 79 -2.18 7.78 1.48
CA HIS A 79 -2.70 8.32 0.22
C HIS A 79 -1.67 9.20 -0.51
N LYS A 80 -0.66 9.70 0.22
CA LYS A 80 0.52 10.35 -0.34
C LYS A 80 1.53 9.27 -0.72
N LEU A 81 1.31 8.65 -1.88
CA LEU A 81 2.36 7.87 -2.54
C LEU A 81 3.64 8.70 -2.53
N MET A 82 4.77 8.13 -2.10
CA MET A 82 6.05 8.73 -2.45
C MET A 82 6.11 8.84 -3.96
N ARG A 83 6.52 10.01 -4.45
CA ARG A 83 6.62 10.21 -5.90
C ARG A 83 7.71 9.29 -6.45
N ARG A 84 7.52 8.80 -7.66
CA ARG A 84 8.44 7.85 -8.29
C ARG A 84 9.88 8.37 -8.31
N GLU A 85 10.05 9.66 -8.58
CA GLU A 85 11.33 10.35 -8.62
C GLU A 85 12.04 10.37 -7.25
N GLN A 86 11.27 10.38 -6.16
CA GLN A 86 11.82 10.31 -4.80
C GLN A 86 12.32 8.89 -4.50
N MET A 87 11.55 7.87 -4.88
CA MET A 87 11.97 6.48 -4.72
C MET A 87 13.20 6.16 -5.61
N GLU A 88 13.26 6.71 -6.81
CA GLU A 88 14.43 6.59 -7.70
C GLU A 88 15.68 7.24 -7.10
N ALA A 89 15.53 8.42 -6.48
CA ALA A 89 16.62 9.08 -5.77
C ALA A 89 17.11 8.26 -4.56
N ASP A 90 16.20 7.77 -3.73
CA ASP A 90 16.53 6.97 -2.54
C ASP A 90 17.22 5.64 -2.90
N LEU A 91 16.92 5.09 -4.08
CA LEU A 91 17.48 3.83 -4.57
C LEU A 91 18.73 4.01 -5.44
N ASN A 92 19.19 5.25 -5.66
CA ASN A 92 20.23 5.59 -6.63
C ASN A 92 19.96 4.98 -8.02
N LEU A 93 18.72 5.08 -8.48
CA LEU A 93 18.26 4.65 -9.81
C LEU A 93 18.09 5.82 -10.80
N VAL A 94 18.41 7.05 -10.36
CA VAL A 94 18.32 8.27 -11.18
C VAL A 94 19.15 8.13 -12.46
N GLY A 95 18.49 8.29 -13.61
CA GLY A 95 19.16 8.28 -14.92
C GLY A 95 19.56 6.89 -15.42
N SER A 96 19.04 5.82 -14.81
CA SER A 96 19.13 4.49 -15.41
C SER A 96 18.26 4.42 -16.67
N ASP A 97 18.67 3.65 -17.67
CA ASP A 97 17.93 3.42 -18.94
C ASP A 97 16.58 2.69 -18.75
N PHE A 98 16.07 2.64 -17.51
CA PHE A 98 14.85 1.95 -17.17
C PHE A 98 13.64 2.82 -17.46
N ASP A 99 13.04 2.56 -18.61
CA ASP A 99 11.78 3.14 -19.06
C ASP A 99 10.67 3.03 -18.00
N ASN A 100 9.83 4.07 -17.93
CA ASN A 100 8.63 4.15 -17.09
C ASN A 100 7.63 3.01 -17.35
N SER A 101 7.84 2.22 -18.40
CA SER A 101 7.07 1.03 -18.75
C SER A 101 7.14 -0.11 -17.74
N ARG A 102 8.02 -0.06 -16.73
CA ARG A 102 8.16 -1.12 -15.72
C ARG A 102 8.13 -0.57 -14.28
N PRO A 103 7.64 -1.36 -13.30
CA PRO A 103 7.70 -1.00 -11.88
C PRO A 103 9.14 -0.90 -11.37
N LEU A 104 9.41 0.03 -10.45
CA LEU A 104 10.74 0.19 -9.83
C LEU A 104 11.21 -1.08 -9.12
N LEU A 105 10.29 -1.81 -8.47
CA LEU A 105 10.62 -3.07 -7.82
C LEU A 105 11.23 -4.08 -8.80
N LEU A 106 10.75 -4.11 -10.05
CA LEU A 106 11.29 -5.00 -11.10
C LEU A 106 12.68 -4.54 -11.55
N GLN A 107 12.89 -3.22 -11.67
CA GLN A 107 14.19 -2.66 -12.02
C GLN A 107 15.25 -2.99 -10.96
N LEU A 108 14.87 -2.93 -9.68
CA LEU A 108 15.75 -3.26 -8.55
C LEU A 108 16.15 -4.74 -8.56
N ILE A 109 15.21 -5.65 -8.86
CA ILE A 109 15.52 -7.08 -9.06
C ILE A 109 16.46 -7.28 -10.25
N GLN A 110 16.27 -6.57 -11.35
CA GLN A 110 17.16 -6.65 -12.52
C GLN A 110 18.57 -6.19 -12.20
N LYS A 111 18.71 -5.10 -11.45
CA LYS A 111 20.01 -4.61 -10.97
C LYS A 111 20.72 -5.67 -10.12
N VAL A 112 20.05 -6.22 -9.10
CA VAL A 112 20.61 -7.27 -8.24
C VAL A 112 20.95 -8.55 -8.99
N LYS A 113 20.19 -8.90 -10.04
CA LYS A 113 20.45 -10.10 -10.85
C LYS A 113 21.66 -9.94 -11.80
N ASN A 114 21.98 -8.70 -12.17
CA ASN A 114 23.05 -8.37 -13.11
C ASN A 114 24.37 -7.99 -12.42
N GLU A 115 24.36 -7.82 -11.10
CA GLU A 115 25.53 -7.75 -10.22
C GLU A 115 26.04 -9.15 -9.87
#